data_AF-A0A2V9JQ72-F1
#
_entry.id   AF-A0A2V9JQ72-F1
#
_cell.length_a   1.000
_cell.length_b   1.000
_cell.length_c   1.000
_cell.angle_alpha   90.00
_cell.angle_beta   90.00
_cell.angle_gamma   90.00
#
_symmetry.space_group_name_H-M   'P 1'
#
loop_
_entity.id
_entity.type
_entity.pdbx_description
1 polymer ?
#
loop_
_entity_poly.entity_id
_entity_poly.type
_entity_poly.pdbx_seq_one_letter_code
_entity_poly.pdbx_strand_id
1 'polypeptide(L)'
;MRDSRRSFLRAAGALAAAPLVSRLPRPSRAASQFDPDFGSASEALEAMARGAISSRELVEHTYRRIRKHNPRVNAFITLTEESALARAKQADEARAAGKSWGPLHGLPILIKDTFETAGVKTTAGSKLLGTHVPKEDAIAVSRLLEAGAVLVGKTNLPEFASDMQSYNDVAGTTNNPWDLARTPGGSTGGGAAALASGFGFLELGSDIRWTSSRCAATFRLRPAR
;
A
#
# COMPACT_ATOMS: atom_id res chain seq x y z
N MET A 1 17.04 42.30 -82.22
CA MET A 1 17.22 42.69 -80.80
C MET A 1 16.84 41.49 -79.94
N ARG A 2 17.51 41.36 -78.78
CA ARG A 2 17.91 40.14 -78.05
C ARG A 2 16.78 39.29 -77.39
N ASP A 3 17.07 37.98 -77.31
CA ASP A 3 16.79 36.98 -76.25
C ASP A 3 15.31 36.69 -75.83
N SER A 4 14.87 35.48 -75.44
CA SER A 4 15.41 34.11 -75.34
C SER A 4 14.24 33.13 -75.09
N ARG A 5 14.59 31.85 -75.25
CA ARG A 5 13.88 30.57 -75.31
C ARG A 5 12.84 30.23 -74.20
N ARG A 6 11.73 29.66 -74.71
CA ARG A 6 10.92 28.51 -74.22
C ARG A 6 10.09 28.65 -72.94
N SER A 7 8.76 28.51 -73.07
CA SER A 7 7.96 27.82 -72.06
C SER A 7 6.65 27.24 -72.61
N PHE A 8 6.21 26.20 -71.91
CA PHE A 8 4.86 25.61 -71.82
C PHE A 8 4.49 24.48 -72.78
N LEU A 9 4.84 23.25 -72.38
CA LEU A 9 3.97 22.10 -72.54
C LEU A 9 4.11 21.11 -71.38
N ARG A 10 2.94 20.69 -70.90
CA ARG A 10 2.57 19.40 -70.29
C ARG A 10 2.65 19.24 -68.77
N ALA A 11 1.45 19.31 -68.20
CA ALA A 11 1.04 18.62 -67.00
C ALA A 11 1.04 17.09 -67.19
N ALA A 12 1.55 16.37 -66.19
CA ALA A 12 1.15 15.02 -65.82
C ALA A 12 1.38 14.89 -64.32
N GLY A 13 0.29 14.74 -63.56
CA GLY A 13 0.31 14.62 -62.11
C GLY A 13 0.84 13.26 -61.66
N ALA A 14 1.68 13.28 -60.62
CA ALA A 14 2.12 12.10 -59.89
C ALA A 14 1.67 12.23 -58.42
N LEU A 15 1.07 11.15 -57.90
CA LEU A 15 0.67 10.97 -56.51
C LEU A 15 1.89 11.06 -55.57
N ALA A 16 1.73 11.77 -54.45
CA ALA A 16 2.60 11.62 -53.28
C ALA A 16 1.75 11.10 -52.10
N ALA A 17 2.05 9.88 -51.66
CA ALA A 17 1.52 9.32 -50.43
C ALA A 17 2.20 10.00 -49.23
N ALA A 18 1.42 10.67 -48.39
CA ALA A 18 1.90 11.21 -47.12
C ALA A 18 1.85 10.09 -46.06
N PRO A 19 2.88 9.93 -45.21
CA PRO A 19 2.80 9.00 -44.10
C PRO A 19 1.80 9.56 -43.08
N LEU A 20 0.73 8.80 -42.83
CA LEU A 20 -0.19 9.06 -41.73
C LEU A 20 0.55 8.75 -40.42
N VAL A 21 1.34 9.70 -39.93
CA VAL A 21 1.90 9.61 -38.57
C VAL A 21 0.73 9.82 -37.63
N SER A 22 0.15 8.72 -37.15
CA SER A 22 -0.87 8.74 -36.12
C SER A 22 -0.30 9.40 -34.86
N ARG A 23 -0.57 10.69 -34.68
CA ARG A 23 -0.37 11.37 -33.40
C ARG A 23 -1.45 10.90 -32.44
N LEU A 24 -1.29 9.67 -31.95
CA LEU A 24 -1.95 9.30 -30.71
C LEU A 24 -1.49 10.31 -29.65
N PRO A 25 -2.41 10.92 -28.89
CA PRO A 25 -2.02 11.85 -27.85
C PRO A 25 -1.11 11.10 -26.87
N ARG A 26 0.14 11.56 -26.75
CA ARG A 26 1.00 11.12 -25.64
C ARG A 26 0.27 11.47 -24.35
N PRO A 27 0.08 10.53 -23.42
CA PRO A 27 -0.52 10.86 -22.13
C PRO A 27 0.31 11.99 -21.52
N SER A 28 -0.38 13.06 -21.12
CA SER A 28 0.27 14.24 -20.54
C SER A 28 1.04 13.84 -19.28
N ARG A 29 2.20 14.46 -19.07
CA ARG A 29 3.06 14.32 -17.88
C ARG A 29 2.37 14.68 -16.55
N ALA A 30 1.08 15.05 -16.57
CA ALA A 30 0.27 15.30 -15.38
C ALA A 30 -0.45 14.05 -14.84
N ALA A 31 -0.52 12.96 -15.62
CA ALA A 31 -1.02 11.66 -15.15
C ALA A 31 0.07 10.79 -14.47
N SER A 32 1.26 11.35 -14.22
CA SER A 32 2.47 10.60 -13.85
C SER A 32 2.93 10.80 -12.40
N GLN A 33 2.05 11.19 -11.48
CA GLN A 33 2.39 11.35 -10.06
C GLN A 33 1.77 10.22 -9.26
N PHE A 34 2.61 9.42 -8.60
CA PHE A 34 2.18 8.37 -7.69
C PHE A 34 1.36 9.00 -6.56
N ASP A 35 0.19 8.45 -6.27
CA ASP A 35 -0.63 8.84 -5.13
C ASP A 35 -0.15 8.10 -3.86
N PRO A 36 0.47 8.78 -2.89
CA PRO A 36 0.93 8.15 -1.66
C PRO A 36 -0.20 7.80 -0.68
N ASP A 37 -1.43 8.30 -0.91
CA ASP A 37 -2.58 8.02 -0.05
C ASP A 37 -3.25 6.69 -0.41
N PHE A 38 -3.50 6.46 -1.71
CA PHE A 38 -4.33 5.35 -2.20
C PHE A 38 -3.76 4.61 -3.42
N GLY A 39 -2.54 4.94 -3.85
CA GLY A 39 -1.86 4.17 -4.88
C GLY A 39 -1.74 2.70 -4.49
N SER A 40 -1.75 1.80 -5.47
CA SER A 40 -1.54 0.38 -5.23
C SER A 40 -0.12 0.10 -4.73
N ALA A 41 0.06 -1.06 -4.10
CA ALA A 41 1.38 -1.55 -3.70
C ALA A 41 2.39 -1.58 -4.87
N SER A 42 1.94 -1.98 -6.06
CA SER A 42 2.76 -2.01 -7.26
C SER A 42 3.19 -0.60 -7.70
N GLU A 43 2.26 0.36 -7.71
CA GLU A 43 2.58 1.75 -8.05
C GLU A 43 3.54 2.38 -7.03
N ALA A 44 3.40 2.06 -5.74
CA ALA A 44 4.32 2.51 -4.70
C ALA A 44 5.73 1.94 -4.90
N LEU A 45 5.84 0.63 -5.19
CA LEU A 45 7.12 -0.03 -5.48
C LEU A 45 7.79 0.57 -6.72
N GLU A 46 7.03 0.82 -7.79
CA GLU A 46 7.52 1.48 -9.00
C GLU A 46 7.95 2.91 -8.74
N ALA A 47 7.19 3.67 -7.95
CA ALA A 47 7.52 5.03 -7.56
C ALA A 47 8.84 5.09 -6.78
N MET A 48 9.06 4.15 -5.85
CA MET A 48 10.33 4.01 -5.14
C MET A 48 11.46 3.56 -6.06
N ALA A 49 11.20 2.66 -7.01
CA ALA A 49 12.19 2.20 -7.98
C ALA A 49 12.71 3.29 -8.90
N ARG A 50 11.84 4.21 -9.33
CA ARG A 50 12.24 5.37 -10.15
C ARG A 50 12.69 6.58 -9.35
N GLY A 51 12.76 6.49 -8.02
CA GLY A 51 13.17 7.58 -7.13
C GLY A 51 12.17 8.73 -7.03
N ALA A 52 10.89 8.49 -7.32
CA ALA A 52 9.83 9.52 -7.19
C ALA A 52 9.43 9.77 -5.73
N ILE A 53 9.65 8.79 -4.85
CA ILE A 53 9.49 8.86 -3.40
C ILE A 53 10.42 7.82 -2.78
N SER A 54 11.05 8.11 -1.66
CA SER A 54 11.83 7.13 -0.89
C SER A 54 10.93 6.27 0.01
N SER A 55 11.45 5.12 0.46
CA SER A 55 10.79 4.27 1.45
C SER A 55 10.51 5.06 2.72
N ARG A 56 11.51 5.83 3.20
CA ARG A 56 11.36 6.67 4.39
C ARG A 56 10.28 7.74 4.21
N GLU A 57 10.27 8.47 3.10
CA GLU A 57 9.24 9.50 2.85
C GLU A 57 7.83 8.89 2.79
N LEU A 58 7.68 7.70 2.19
CA LEU A 58 6.41 7.01 2.12
C LEU A 58 5.92 6.52 3.49
N VAL A 59 6.83 6.00 4.32
CA VAL A 59 6.51 5.60 5.70
C VAL A 59 6.18 6.82 6.57
N GLU A 60 6.94 7.91 6.48
CA GLU A 60 6.64 9.17 7.17
C GLU A 60 5.27 9.71 6.74
N HIS A 61 4.98 9.68 5.43
CA HIS A 61 3.68 10.06 4.90
C HIS A 61 2.56 9.21 5.51
N THR A 62 2.74 7.89 5.56
CA THR A 62 1.80 6.94 6.16
C THR A 62 1.51 7.30 7.62
N TYR A 63 2.54 7.55 8.44
CA TYR A 63 2.34 7.94 9.85
C TYR A 63 1.70 9.33 10.01
N ARG A 64 1.96 10.29 9.12
CA ARG A 64 1.23 11.57 9.13
C ARG A 64 -0.27 11.36 8.95
N ARG A 65 -0.67 10.48 8.02
CA ARG A 65 -2.09 10.12 7.81
C ARG A 65 -2.68 9.42 9.03
N ILE A 66 -1.97 8.44 9.58
CA ILE A 66 -2.40 7.72 10.80
C ILE A 66 -2.67 8.71 11.93
N ARG A 67 -1.74 9.61 12.23
CA ARG A 67 -1.93 10.63 13.29
C ARG A 67 -3.16 11.50 13.04
N LYS A 68 -3.41 11.89 11.79
CA LYS A 68 -4.51 12.78 11.41
C LYS A 68 -5.88 12.10 11.47
N HIS A 69 -5.98 10.85 11.04
CA HIS A 69 -7.26 10.20 10.77
C HIS A 69 -7.58 9.01 11.69
N ASN A 70 -6.57 8.30 12.19
CA ASN A 70 -6.76 7.13 13.04
C ASN A 70 -7.49 7.42 14.37
N PRO A 71 -7.42 8.61 15.02
CA PRO A 71 -8.19 8.85 16.24
C PRO A 71 -9.70 8.63 16.10
N ARG A 72 -10.25 8.76 14.88
CA ARG A 72 -11.68 8.51 14.60
C ARG A 72 -11.96 7.08 14.14
N VAL A 73 -11.01 6.45 13.45
CA VAL A 73 -11.14 5.11 12.85
C VAL A 73 -10.75 4.00 13.84
N ASN A 74 -9.72 4.24 14.64
CA ASN A 74 -9.16 3.34 15.65
C ASN A 74 -8.78 1.94 15.11
N ALA A 75 -7.94 1.93 14.07
CA ALA A 75 -7.59 0.74 13.30
C ALA A 75 -6.40 -0.06 13.84
N PHE A 76 -5.69 0.40 14.87
CA PHE A 76 -4.43 -0.17 15.34
C PHE A 76 -4.46 -0.50 16.84
N ILE A 77 -3.78 -1.59 17.23
CA ILE A 77 -3.47 -1.92 18.62
C ILE A 77 -2.07 -1.42 18.99
N THR A 78 -1.09 -1.67 18.10
CA THR A 78 0.31 -1.32 18.31
C THR A 78 0.83 -0.65 17.05
N LEU A 79 1.42 0.55 17.16
CA LEU A 79 2.17 1.18 16.07
C LEU A 79 3.67 0.90 16.26
N THR A 80 4.40 0.77 15.15
CA THR A 80 5.85 0.46 15.15
C THR A 80 6.65 1.61 14.58
N GLU A 81 6.31 2.85 14.93
CA GLU A 81 6.80 4.05 14.23
C GLU A 81 8.32 4.14 14.17
N GLU A 82 9.01 4.06 15.31
CA GLU A 82 10.46 4.17 15.36
C GLU A 82 11.15 3.09 14.53
N SER A 83 10.76 1.82 14.70
CA SER A 83 11.38 0.70 13.98
C SER A 83 11.02 0.69 12.49
N ALA A 84 9.81 1.09 12.11
CA ALA A 84 9.39 1.26 10.73
C ALA A 84 10.24 2.33 10.02
N LEU A 85 10.40 3.47 10.69
CA LEU A 85 11.18 4.60 10.21
C LEU A 85 12.67 4.25 10.03
N ALA A 86 13.24 3.49 10.97
CA ALA A 86 14.62 2.99 10.88
C ALA A 86 14.78 1.96 9.74
N ARG A 87 13.86 1.00 9.62
CA ARG A 87 13.88 -0.01 8.55
C ARG A 87 13.69 0.61 7.16
N ALA A 88 12.85 1.62 7.04
CA ALA A 88 12.65 2.34 5.79
C ALA A 88 13.93 3.05 5.33
N LYS A 89 14.64 3.71 6.26
CA LYS A 89 15.96 4.32 5.99
C LYS A 89 16.97 3.28 5.52
N GLN A 90 17.03 2.12 6.18
CA GLN A 90 17.90 1.01 5.76
C GLN A 90 17.54 0.50 4.36
N ALA A 91 16.26 0.50 3.98
CA ALA A 91 15.83 0.12 2.64
C ALA A 91 16.35 1.13 1.60
N ASP A 92 16.24 2.42 1.89
CA ASP A 92 16.77 3.48 1.02
C ASP A 92 18.30 3.39 0.87
N GLU A 93 19.03 3.14 1.95
CA GLU A 93 20.48 2.91 1.93
C GLU A 93 20.87 1.68 1.10
N ALA A 94 20.13 0.57 1.26
CA ALA A 94 20.34 -0.63 0.48
C ALA A 94 20.09 -0.36 -1.02
N ARG A 95 19.02 0.36 -1.36
CA ARG A 95 18.70 0.75 -2.74
C ARG A 95 19.80 1.63 -3.34
N ALA A 96 20.28 2.62 -2.59
CA ALA A 96 21.40 3.49 -3.02
C ALA A 96 22.69 2.70 -3.26
N ALA A 97 22.90 1.61 -2.52
CA ALA A 97 24.00 0.67 -2.72
C ALA A 97 23.73 -0.39 -3.82
N GLY A 98 22.65 -0.25 -4.60
CA GLY A 98 22.29 -1.19 -5.67
C GLY A 98 21.76 -2.55 -5.17
N LYS A 99 21.39 -2.66 -3.90
CA LYS A 99 20.85 -3.88 -3.29
C LYS A 99 19.33 -3.85 -3.28
N SER A 100 18.72 -5.03 -3.43
CA SER A 100 17.28 -5.25 -3.22
C SER A 100 17.11 -6.35 -2.17
N TRP A 101 16.13 -6.17 -1.27
CA TRP A 101 15.78 -7.17 -0.27
C TRP A 101 14.71 -8.15 -0.77
N GLY A 102 14.08 -7.86 -1.91
CA GLY A 102 13.00 -8.68 -2.43
C GLY A 102 11.86 -7.85 -3.03
N PRO A 103 10.73 -8.50 -3.34
CA PRO A 103 9.63 -7.88 -4.07
C PRO A 103 8.88 -6.79 -3.29
N LEU A 104 9.00 -6.74 -1.96
CA LEU A 104 8.35 -5.75 -1.11
C LEU A 104 9.34 -4.73 -0.54
N HIS A 105 10.55 -4.61 -1.11
CA HIS A 105 11.63 -3.78 -0.60
C HIS A 105 11.20 -2.33 -0.33
N GLY A 106 11.11 -1.98 0.95
CA GLY A 106 10.74 -0.66 1.47
C GLY A 106 9.23 -0.39 1.54
N LEU A 107 8.37 -1.33 1.18
CA LEU A 107 6.94 -1.09 1.13
C LEU A 107 6.31 -1.07 2.55
N PRO A 108 5.53 -0.04 2.93
CA PRO A 108 4.80 -0.03 4.19
C PRO A 108 3.64 -1.03 4.16
N ILE A 109 3.65 -1.98 5.10
CA ILE A 109 2.60 -2.98 5.27
C ILE A 109 2.06 -2.99 6.69
N LEU A 110 0.89 -3.59 6.81
CA LEU A 110 0.17 -3.80 8.05
C LEU A 110 0.08 -5.30 8.34
N ILE A 111 -0.02 -5.67 9.62
CA ILE A 111 -0.19 -7.06 10.03
C ILE A 111 -1.25 -7.14 11.12
N LYS A 112 -2.22 -8.05 11.01
CA LYS A 112 -3.22 -8.28 12.08
C LYS A 112 -2.54 -8.73 13.38
N ASP A 113 -3.02 -8.22 14.52
CA ASP A 113 -2.44 -8.49 15.85
C ASP A 113 -2.58 -9.95 16.35
N THR A 114 -3.08 -10.88 15.53
CA THR A 114 -3.02 -12.34 15.80
C THR A 114 -1.73 -12.99 15.31
N PHE A 115 -1.00 -12.35 14.41
CA PHE A 115 0.26 -12.89 13.93
C PHE A 115 1.39 -12.45 14.84
N GLU A 116 2.12 -13.41 15.40
CA GLU A 116 3.30 -13.12 16.20
C GLU A 116 4.35 -12.40 15.37
N THR A 117 4.96 -11.39 15.99
CA THR A 117 5.99 -10.56 15.39
C THR A 117 7.06 -10.32 16.45
N ALA A 118 8.29 -10.74 16.17
CA ALA A 118 9.40 -10.68 17.10
C ALA A 118 9.63 -9.24 17.57
N GLY A 119 9.65 -9.05 18.89
CA GLY A 119 9.89 -7.73 19.49
C GLY A 119 8.74 -6.73 19.36
N VAL A 120 7.59 -7.10 18.80
CA VAL A 120 6.40 -6.23 18.70
C VAL A 120 5.25 -6.81 19.50
N LYS A 121 4.71 -6.01 20.43
CA LYS A 121 3.58 -6.40 21.28
C LYS A 121 2.43 -6.95 20.43
N THR A 122 2.02 -8.18 20.74
CA THR A 122 1.02 -8.95 20.01
C THR A 122 0.00 -9.52 21.00
N THR A 123 -1.19 -8.93 21.04
CA THR A 123 -2.18 -9.17 22.10
C THR A 123 -3.37 -10.02 21.64
N ALA A 124 -3.54 -10.19 20.32
CA ALA A 124 -4.75 -10.75 19.72
C ALA A 124 -6.04 -10.04 20.22
N GLY A 125 -5.95 -8.77 20.61
CA GLY A 125 -7.05 -8.01 21.21
C GLY A 125 -7.43 -8.45 22.63
N SER A 126 -6.67 -9.34 23.28
CA SER A 126 -6.98 -9.84 24.63
C SER A 126 -6.11 -9.19 25.70
N LYS A 127 -6.73 -8.83 26.83
CA LYS A 127 -6.00 -8.41 28.04
C LYS A 127 -5.09 -9.51 28.59
N LEU A 128 -5.41 -10.79 28.34
CA LEU A 128 -4.58 -11.93 28.74
C LEU A 128 -3.18 -11.90 28.12
N LEU A 129 -3.07 -11.34 26.92
CA LEU A 129 -1.81 -11.18 26.19
C LEU A 129 -1.35 -9.71 26.17
N GLY A 130 -1.86 -8.86 27.08
CA GLY A 130 -1.62 -7.41 27.07
C GLY A 130 -0.15 -7.00 27.18
N THR A 131 0.71 -7.87 27.70
CA THR A 131 2.17 -7.68 27.80
C THR A 131 2.96 -8.68 26.95
N HIS A 132 2.30 -9.45 26.09
CA HIS A 132 2.96 -10.48 25.28
C HIS A 132 3.77 -9.83 24.15
N VAL A 133 5.08 -10.12 24.16
CA VAL A 133 6.02 -9.71 23.12
C VAL A 133 6.69 -10.99 22.61
N PRO A 134 6.30 -11.47 21.41
CA PRO A 134 6.88 -12.68 20.84
C PRO A 134 8.40 -12.55 20.63
N LYS A 135 9.10 -13.69 20.74
CA LYS A 135 10.54 -13.78 20.44
C LYS A 135 10.81 -14.12 18.97
N GLU A 136 9.83 -14.73 18.32
CA GLU A 136 9.93 -15.18 16.94
C GLU A 136 8.76 -14.62 16.13
N ASP A 137 9.01 -14.45 14.83
CA ASP A 137 7.97 -14.10 13.87
C ASP A 137 7.16 -15.35 13.50
N ALA A 138 5.85 -15.19 13.31
CA ALA A 138 5.09 -16.19 12.59
C ALA A 138 5.64 -16.32 11.15
N ILE A 139 5.66 -17.53 10.59
CA ILE A 139 6.26 -17.80 9.26
C ILE A 139 5.79 -16.85 8.15
N ALA A 140 4.49 -16.50 8.14
CA ALA A 140 3.95 -15.55 7.16
C ALA A 140 4.51 -14.13 7.35
N VAL A 141 4.74 -13.71 8.59
CA VAL A 141 5.38 -12.44 8.94
C VAL A 141 6.83 -12.45 8.49
N SER A 142 7.60 -13.50 8.84
CA SER A 142 9.00 -13.65 8.44
C SER A 142 9.15 -13.50 6.92
N ARG A 143 8.32 -14.18 6.13
CA ARG A 143 8.37 -14.10 4.66
C ARG A 143 8.12 -12.70 4.11
N LEU A 144 7.19 -11.94 4.71
CA LEU A 144 6.92 -10.57 4.29
C LEU A 144 8.08 -9.63 4.64
N LEU A 145 8.65 -9.79 5.85
CA LEU A 145 9.78 -9.00 6.29
C LEU A 145 11.04 -9.33 5.47
N GLU A 146 11.31 -10.61 5.22
CA GLU A 146 12.40 -11.09 4.35
C GLU A 146 12.24 -10.58 2.92
N ALA A 147 11.01 -10.49 2.39
CA ALA A 147 10.72 -9.87 1.09
C ALA A 147 10.98 -8.35 1.07
N GLY A 148 11.36 -7.76 2.20
CA GLY A 148 11.79 -6.37 2.33
C GLY A 148 10.71 -5.40 2.82
N ALA A 149 9.55 -5.90 3.26
CA ALA A 149 8.46 -5.06 3.73
C ALA A 149 8.80 -4.31 5.03
N VAL A 150 8.15 -3.18 5.25
CA VAL A 150 8.28 -2.33 6.45
C VAL A 150 6.97 -2.40 7.24
N LEU A 151 7.01 -3.00 8.44
CA LEU A 151 5.83 -3.07 9.31
C LEU A 151 5.51 -1.70 9.91
N VAL A 152 4.31 -1.19 9.65
CA VAL A 152 3.79 0.07 10.21
C VAL A 152 3.03 -0.14 11.52
N GLY A 153 2.38 -1.29 11.68
CA GLY A 153 1.69 -1.59 12.93
C GLY A 153 0.85 -2.86 12.91
N LYS A 154 0.38 -3.20 14.11
CA LYS A 154 -0.51 -4.31 14.40
C LYS A 154 -1.96 -3.82 14.39
N THR A 155 -2.77 -4.35 13.47
CA THR A 155 -4.14 -3.86 13.25
C THR A 155 -5.13 -4.45 14.25
N ASN A 156 -6.19 -3.68 14.51
CA ASN A 156 -7.22 -4.00 15.48
C ASN A 156 -8.18 -5.10 14.99
N LEU A 157 -8.74 -5.85 15.92
CA LEU A 157 -9.54 -7.06 15.68
C LEU A 157 -10.45 -7.32 16.89
N PRO A 158 -11.47 -8.20 16.79
CA PRO A 158 -12.09 -8.74 17.98
C PRO A 158 -11.16 -9.68 18.73
N GLU A 159 -11.36 -9.80 20.03
CA GLU A 159 -10.58 -10.68 20.91
C GLU A 159 -10.48 -12.10 20.31
N PHE A 160 -9.24 -12.58 20.15
CA PHE A 160 -8.88 -13.86 19.52
C PHE A 160 -9.48 -14.07 18.12
N ALA A 161 -9.77 -12.99 17.40
CA ALA A 161 -10.42 -13.00 16.09
C ALA A 161 -11.81 -13.66 16.06
N SER A 162 -12.55 -13.56 17.17
CA SER A 162 -13.78 -14.35 17.42
C SER A 162 -15.11 -13.67 17.05
N ASP A 163 -15.08 -12.51 16.38
CA ASP A 163 -16.30 -11.74 16.03
C ASP A 163 -16.22 -11.20 14.58
N MET A 164 -17.37 -10.80 14.03
CA MET A 164 -17.53 -10.09 12.77
C MET A 164 -17.52 -8.56 12.92
N GLN A 165 -17.30 -8.03 14.12
CA GLN A 165 -16.97 -6.63 14.38
C GLN A 165 -15.62 -6.52 15.08
N SER A 166 -14.76 -5.57 14.67
CA SER A 166 -13.48 -5.34 15.33
C SER A 166 -13.60 -4.41 16.54
N TYR A 167 -13.77 -5.00 17.71
CA TYR A 167 -13.72 -4.30 19.01
C TYR A 167 -13.06 -5.19 20.06
N ASN A 168 -12.33 -4.59 20.99
CA ASN A 168 -11.82 -5.30 22.14
C ASN A 168 -11.49 -4.35 23.30
N ASP A 169 -11.12 -4.95 24.41
CA ASP A 169 -10.82 -4.28 25.68
C ASP A 169 -9.41 -3.67 25.75
N VAL A 170 -8.54 -3.95 24.77
CA VAL A 170 -7.15 -3.45 24.71
C VAL A 170 -7.06 -2.14 23.95
N ALA A 171 -7.73 -2.04 22.80
CA ALA A 171 -7.66 -0.92 21.87
C ALA A 171 -9.01 -0.25 21.61
N GLY A 172 -10.13 -0.83 22.07
CA GLY A 172 -11.47 -0.31 21.80
C GLY A 172 -12.01 -0.73 20.43
N THR A 173 -13.03 -0.01 19.95
CA THR A 173 -13.77 -0.33 18.72
C THR A 173 -13.18 0.35 17.50
N THR A 174 -12.98 -0.40 16.41
CA THR A 174 -12.68 0.14 15.08
C THR A 174 -13.97 0.58 14.38
N ASN A 175 -13.97 1.77 13.77
CA ASN A 175 -15.08 2.31 13.00
C ASN A 175 -14.83 2.22 11.49
N ASN A 176 -15.90 2.18 10.69
CA ASN A 176 -15.79 2.21 9.24
C ASN A 176 -15.42 3.62 8.75
N PRO A 177 -14.35 3.82 7.96
CA PRO A 177 -13.93 5.15 7.52
C PRO A 177 -14.92 5.83 6.57
N TRP A 178 -15.83 5.08 5.93
CA TRP A 178 -16.89 5.61 5.06
C TRP A 178 -18.09 6.16 5.85
N ASP A 179 -18.35 5.59 7.03
CA ASP A 179 -19.40 6.00 7.94
C ASP A 179 -19.02 5.55 9.36
N LEU A 180 -18.60 6.50 10.20
CA LEU A 180 -18.07 6.19 11.54
C LEU A 180 -19.11 5.59 12.49
N ALA A 181 -20.40 5.62 12.15
CA ALA A 181 -21.45 4.95 12.91
C ALA A 181 -21.60 3.47 12.53
N ARG A 182 -20.84 2.97 11.53
CA ARG A 182 -20.92 1.59 11.04
C ARG A 182 -19.69 0.78 11.40
N THR A 183 -19.90 -0.53 11.49
CA THR A 183 -18.83 -1.51 11.62
C THR A 183 -18.00 -1.62 10.33
N PRO A 184 -16.65 -1.73 10.41
CA PRO A 184 -15.80 -2.10 9.27
C PRO A 184 -15.89 -3.60 8.93
N GLY A 185 -16.58 -4.38 9.76
CA GLY A 185 -16.59 -5.84 9.71
C GLY A 185 -15.53 -6.44 10.63
N GLY A 186 -15.21 -7.71 10.39
CA GLY A 186 -14.37 -8.51 11.26
C GLY A 186 -14.15 -9.91 10.69
N SER A 187 -13.19 -10.66 11.22
CA SER A 187 -12.34 -10.28 12.35
C SER A 187 -11.15 -9.39 11.96
N THR A 188 -10.88 -9.21 10.67
CA THR A 188 -9.82 -8.31 10.15
C THR A 188 -10.39 -6.92 9.80
N GLY A 189 -11.23 -6.36 10.68
CA GLY A 189 -11.87 -5.06 10.47
C GLY A 189 -10.90 -3.89 10.63
N GLY A 190 -9.95 -3.96 11.58
CA GLY A 190 -8.89 -2.95 11.74
C GLY A 190 -8.07 -2.80 10.46
N GLY A 191 -7.53 -3.90 9.94
CA GLY A 191 -6.79 -3.88 8.68
C GLY A 191 -7.62 -3.39 7.49
N ALA A 192 -8.89 -3.80 7.38
CA ALA A 192 -9.77 -3.32 6.31
C ALA A 192 -10.04 -1.80 6.39
N ALA A 193 -10.29 -1.29 7.61
CA ALA A 193 -10.46 0.15 7.86
C ALA A 193 -9.15 0.93 7.61
N ALA A 194 -8.01 0.36 7.98
CA ALA A 194 -6.70 0.96 7.78
C ALA A 194 -6.36 1.13 6.29
N LEU A 195 -6.53 0.08 5.49
CA LEU A 195 -6.33 0.14 4.04
C LEU A 195 -7.30 1.13 3.37
N ALA A 196 -8.58 1.09 3.73
CA ALA A 196 -9.57 2.03 3.21
C ALA A 196 -9.32 3.49 3.64
N SER A 197 -8.48 3.72 4.65
CA SER A 197 -8.05 5.06 5.09
C SER A 197 -6.69 5.49 4.52
N GLY A 198 -6.02 4.63 3.75
CA GLY A 198 -4.67 4.90 3.25
C GLY A 198 -3.61 4.87 4.35
N PHE A 199 -3.70 3.92 5.29
CA PHE A 199 -2.73 3.76 6.38
C PHE A 199 -1.65 2.70 6.09
N GLY A 200 -1.62 2.17 4.88
CA GLY A 200 -0.66 1.17 4.41
C GLY A 200 -1.08 0.61 3.07
N PHE A 201 -0.21 -0.16 2.43
CA PHE A 201 -0.42 -0.64 1.06
C PHE A 201 -0.87 -2.09 0.98
N LEU A 202 -0.61 -2.88 2.03
CA LEU A 202 -0.99 -4.29 2.16
C LEU A 202 -1.26 -4.61 3.63
N GLU A 203 -2.13 -5.60 3.88
CA GLU A 203 -2.43 -6.12 5.22
C GLU A 203 -2.38 -7.65 5.21
N LEU A 204 -1.67 -8.23 6.18
CA LEU A 204 -1.74 -9.67 6.47
C LEU A 204 -2.88 -9.93 7.46
N GLY A 205 -3.99 -10.49 6.96
CA GLY A 205 -5.15 -10.88 7.75
C GLY A 205 -5.34 -12.39 7.91
N SER A 206 -6.36 -12.79 8.68
CA SER A 206 -6.80 -14.19 8.81
C SER A 206 -8.28 -14.35 8.48
N ASP A 207 -8.71 -15.57 8.13
CA ASP A 207 -10.11 -15.92 7.83
C ASP A 207 -10.45 -17.33 8.35
N ILE A 208 -11.27 -17.40 9.40
CA ILE A 208 -11.58 -18.67 10.09
C ILE A 208 -12.97 -19.20 9.67
N ARG A 209 -13.95 -18.34 9.34
CA ARG A 209 -15.24 -18.64 8.69
C ARG A 209 -15.83 -17.33 8.13
N TRP A 210 -16.46 -17.35 6.94
CA TRP A 210 -17.18 -16.24 6.25
C TRP A 210 -17.02 -14.86 6.91
N THR A 211 -15.80 -14.33 6.90
CA THR A 211 -15.55 -13.00 7.46
C THR A 211 -15.83 -11.98 6.36
N SER A 212 -16.75 -11.05 6.59
CA SER A 212 -17.08 -9.99 5.61
C SER A 212 -16.32 -8.71 5.96
N SER A 213 -15.39 -8.27 5.10
CA SER A 213 -14.93 -6.88 5.12
C SER A 213 -16.06 -6.00 4.60
N ARG A 214 -16.47 -4.97 5.36
CA ARG A 214 -17.54 -4.02 4.97
C ARG A 214 -16.98 -2.69 4.47
N CYS A 215 -15.68 -2.63 4.23
CA CYS A 215 -15.00 -1.49 3.60
C CYS A 215 -14.87 -1.75 2.10
N ALA A 216 -15.55 -0.97 1.26
CA ALA A 216 -15.67 -1.19 -0.19
C ALA A 216 -14.38 -0.95 -1.02
N ALA A 217 -13.22 -0.75 -0.37
CA ALA A 217 -11.96 -0.40 -1.03
C ALA A 217 -10.83 -1.43 -0.81
N THR A 218 -11.13 -2.61 -0.27
CA THR A 218 -10.12 -3.64 0.01
C THR A 218 -10.34 -4.90 -0.81
N PHE A 219 -9.39 -5.25 -1.67
CA PHE A 219 -9.36 -6.55 -2.33
C PHE A 219 -8.82 -7.60 -1.36
N ARG A 220 -9.51 -8.74 -1.24
CA ARG A 220 -9.15 -9.80 -0.30
C ARG A 220 -8.83 -11.08 -1.06
N LEU A 221 -7.63 -11.61 -0.85
CA LEU A 221 -7.23 -12.92 -1.34
C LEU A 221 -7.27 -13.92 -0.18
N ARG A 222 -7.97 -15.04 -0.37
CA ARG A 222 -7.93 -16.20 0.50
C ARG A 222 -7.22 -17.33 -0.24
N PRO A 223 -6.00 -17.72 0.16
CA PRO A 223 -5.35 -18.89 -0.41
C PRO A 223 -6.23 -20.14 -0.22
N ALA A 224 -6.16 -21.08 -1.16
CA ALA A 224 -6.79 -22.39 -1.00
C ALA A 224 -6.21 -23.11 0.23
N ARG A 225 -7.02 -23.98 0.84
CA ARG A 225 -6.59 -24.81 1.97
C ARG A 225 -5.61 -25.88 1.53
#